data_AF-A0A4V6S152-F1
#
_entry.id   AF-A0A4V6S152-F1
#
_cell.length_a   1.000
_cell.length_b   1.000
_cell.length_c   1.000
_cell.angle_alpha   90.00
_cell.angle_beta   90.00
_cell.angle_gamma   90.00
#
_symmetry.space_group_name_H-M   'P 1'
#
loop_
_entity.id
_entity.type
_entity.pdbx_description
1 polymer ?
#
loop_
_entity_poly.entity_id
_entity_poly.type
_entity_poly.pdbx_seq_one_letter_code
_entity_poly.pdbx_strand_id
1 'polypeptide(L)'
;NIASEHRLDHCPLRPLHPGTSRPNLTTSHFTPSSSASPHPSTPADSELSLSDTDLLSSSSFPPSRDSPLPSSLLSESIDLSPRPASPPQPSTFTPPLLLNILPDTDIDPPMMTATPATWFHGDGQNGENPGDFIEQVEQGFTEKTTDAHKIEKVGQFFKSGSAAESWYDTDLFMTATTTWKDFKVANFKKWPKLKPVVKTHVEKIITLQAHRLTEAEVTKKVENDGVEEWAYVCWVNRAQVLASAVPDSDGMLIEGVRKDLPQSVASLVTGSYATWTDFCDAVRQIHPNDLTCAQESDARLAAVERELYCPPPPRSSSPTTTIQCMMECTSLSAPHPPFNANPFSTQATIQMANPFQGMIPQPATQRGRLSNAEHQAIARRNQIPHHPNTTEGIALYEHQITTWHAANPNGRLDEHWPYPLTPGTAPLTMGECWKCGTTGHHGDECTGHAIPEGEYRWHMIANTINRAPHPAAPIPIQYIYTPPEYYYSADNGWHTRDREGWRSEAQDEQGKEDGPAA
;
A
#
# COMPACT_ATOMS: atom_id res chain seq x y z
N ASN A 1 -14.50 -23.63 -59.32
CA ASN A 1 -15.33 -24.78 -58.91
C ASN A 1 -15.46 -24.77 -57.40
N ILE A 2 -16.56 -24.40 -56.74
CA ILE A 2 -17.93 -24.05 -57.13
C ILE A 2 -18.40 -23.01 -56.09
N ALA A 3 -19.15 -22.01 -56.56
CA ALA A 3 -19.84 -20.99 -55.79
C ALA A 3 -21.25 -21.44 -55.41
N SER A 4 -21.86 -20.87 -54.36
CA SER A 4 -23.32 -20.57 -54.23
C SER A 4 -23.48 -19.68 -52.98
N GLU A 5 -23.88 -18.40 -52.98
CA GLU A 5 -25.10 -17.69 -53.43
C GLU A 5 -26.42 -18.04 -52.71
N HIS A 6 -27.24 -16.98 -52.55
CA HIS A 6 -28.63 -16.84 -52.07
C HIS A 6 -28.83 -16.49 -50.58
N ARG A 7 -29.66 -15.51 -50.17
CA ARG A 7 -30.62 -14.62 -50.89
C ARG A 7 -31.04 -13.47 -49.96
N LEU A 8 -31.22 -12.29 -50.55
CA LEU A 8 -32.00 -11.17 -50.01
C LEU A 8 -33.49 -11.50 -50.01
N ASP A 9 -34.23 -11.03 -49.00
CA ASP A 9 -35.66 -10.72 -49.13
C ASP A 9 -35.95 -9.33 -48.54
N HIS A 10 -36.57 -8.52 -49.39
CA HIS A 10 -37.06 -7.16 -49.17
C HIS A 10 -38.56 -7.20 -48.82
N CYS A 11 -39.02 -6.07 -48.23
CA CYS A 11 -40.37 -5.46 -48.26
C CYS A 11 -41.22 -5.56 -46.96
N PRO A 12 -42.16 -4.61 -46.74
CA PRO A 12 -42.10 -3.17 -47.06
C PRO A 12 -42.66 -2.24 -45.95
N LEU A 13 -42.41 -0.95 -46.14
CA LEU A 13 -43.00 0.21 -45.47
C LEU A 13 -44.53 0.27 -45.57
N ARG A 14 -45.21 0.77 -44.52
CA ARG A 14 -46.28 1.79 -44.67
C ARG A 14 -46.50 2.65 -43.41
N PRO A 15 -46.94 3.91 -43.55
CA PRO A 15 -46.92 4.95 -42.52
C PRO A 15 -48.33 5.29 -41.97
N LEU A 16 -48.41 5.89 -40.78
CA LEU A 16 -49.56 6.71 -40.35
C LEU A 16 -49.11 7.88 -39.45
N HIS A 17 -49.75 9.02 -39.70
CA HIS A 17 -49.52 10.39 -39.23
C HIS A 17 -50.16 10.66 -37.83
N PRO A 18 -50.13 11.90 -37.28
CA PRO A 18 -49.98 12.19 -35.86
C PRO A 18 -51.32 12.46 -35.15
N GLY A 19 -51.32 12.28 -33.82
CA GLY A 19 -52.43 12.62 -32.95
C GLY A 19 -51.97 13.51 -31.80
N THR A 20 -52.22 14.80 -31.93
CA THR A 20 -52.33 15.79 -30.86
C THR A 20 -53.24 15.31 -29.72
N SER A 21 -52.85 15.52 -28.45
CA SER A 21 -53.74 16.00 -27.38
C SER A 21 -52.97 16.30 -26.09
N ARG A 22 -52.96 17.58 -25.68
CA ARG A 22 -52.82 18.03 -24.29
C ARG A 22 -54.03 17.53 -23.47
N PRO A 23 -53.91 17.44 -22.15
CA PRO A 23 -54.56 18.48 -21.36
C PRO A 23 -53.72 19.04 -20.20
N ASN A 24 -54.02 20.31 -19.92
CA ASN A 24 -53.64 21.08 -18.74
C ASN A 24 -54.45 20.66 -17.50
N LEU A 25 -54.01 21.21 -16.35
CA LEU A 25 -54.66 21.31 -15.03
C LEU A 25 -54.31 20.11 -14.11
N THR A 26 -53.91 20.25 -12.85
CA THR A 26 -54.21 21.33 -11.90
C THR A 26 -53.22 21.30 -10.73
N THR A 27 -52.90 22.48 -10.24
CA THR A 27 -52.32 22.85 -8.94
C THR A 27 -52.97 22.10 -7.76
N SER A 28 -52.16 21.56 -6.83
CA SER A 28 -52.51 21.56 -5.40
C SER A 28 -51.26 21.48 -4.52
N HIS A 29 -51.08 22.52 -3.73
CA HIS A 29 -50.18 22.64 -2.60
C HIS A 29 -50.46 21.57 -1.53
N PHE A 30 -49.42 20.99 -0.95
CA PHE A 30 -49.46 20.46 0.43
C PHE A 30 -48.12 20.75 1.12
N THR A 31 -48.18 21.54 2.18
CA THR A 31 -47.13 21.77 3.18
C THR A 31 -47.17 20.67 4.25
N PRO A 32 -46.09 20.50 5.03
CA PRO A 32 -45.79 19.27 5.75
C PRO A 32 -46.39 19.26 7.16
N SER A 33 -46.63 18.07 7.70
CA SER A 33 -46.85 17.89 9.14
C SER A 33 -45.96 16.78 9.70
N SER A 34 -45.25 17.21 10.73
CA SER A 34 -44.38 16.50 11.66
C SER A 34 -45.13 15.47 12.50
N SER A 35 -44.48 14.36 12.87
CA SER A 35 -44.70 13.54 14.08
C SER A 35 -44.06 12.16 13.86
N ALA A 36 -42.86 11.93 14.40
CA ALA A 36 -42.61 11.25 15.68
C ALA A 36 -42.41 9.72 15.54
N SER A 37 -41.20 9.28 15.90
CA SER A 37 -40.83 7.89 16.14
C SER A 37 -41.66 7.28 17.28
N PRO A 38 -41.78 5.93 17.31
CA PRO A 38 -41.23 5.24 18.47
C PRO A 38 -40.47 3.94 18.15
N HIS A 39 -39.62 3.62 19.12
CA HIS A 39 -38.72 2.48 19.30
C HIS A 39 -39.46 1.12 19.50
N PRO A 40 -38.73 -0.02 19.59
CA PRO A 40 -39.09 -1.31 19.00
C PRO A 40 -39.80 -2.26 19.97
N SER A 41 -40.36 -3.33 19.41
CA SER A 41 -40.86 -4.48 20.16
C SER A 41 -40.41 -5.77 19.46
N THR A 42 -39.44 -6.45 20.06
CA THR A 42 -39.33 -7.92 20.13
C THR A 42 -40.16 -8.36 21.34
N PRO A 43 -40.86 -9.50 21.35
CA PRO A 43 -40.21 -10.82 21.41
C PRO A 43 -40.98 -11.96 20.70
N ALA A 44 -40.35 -13.12 20.50
CA ALA A 44 -40.90 -14.43 20.89
C ALA A 44 -40.07 -15.58 20.31
N ASP A 45 -39.89 -16.56 21.18
CA ASP A 45 -39.22 -17.84 21.02
C ASP A 45 -39.81 -18.72 19.90
N SER A 46 -38.97 -19.57 19.32
CA SER A 46 -39.42 -20.78 18.62
C SER A 46 -38.39 -21.89 18.85
N GLU A 47 -38.71 -22.69 19.86
CA GLU A 47 -38.18 -24.03 20.12
C GLU A 47 -38.67 -25.04 19.07
N LEU A 48 -37.76 -25.97 18.75
CA LEU A 48 -37.97 -27.40 18.45
C LEU A 48 -38.91 -27.81 17.30
N SER A 49 -38.30 -28.39 16.26
CA SER A 49 -38.88 -29.57 15.60
C SER A 49 -37.80 -30.48 15.03
N LEU A 50 -37.56 -31.58 15.74
CA LEU A 50 -36.90 -32.78 15.27
C LEU A 50 -37.81 -33.49 14.26
N SER A 51 -37.26 -33.92 13.13
CA SER A 51 -37.85 -35.00 12.33
C SER A 51 -36.75 -35.93 11.82
N ASP A 52 -36.71 -37.10 12.45
CA ASP A 52 -36.12 -38.33 11.94
C ASP A 52 -36.86 -38.79 10.69
N THR A 53 -36.11 -39.27 9.68
CA THR A 53 -36.59 -40.31 8.76
C THR A 53 -35.41 -41.17 8.31
N ASP A 54 -35.33 -42.37 8.89
CA ASP A 54 -34.62 -43.53 8.40
C ASP A 54 -35.20 -44.02 7.06
N LEU A 55 -34.36 -44.41 6.10
CA LEU A 55 -34.60 -45.57 5.21
C LEU A 55 -33.28 -46.13 4.64
N LEU A 56 -32.84 -47.25 5.24
CA LEU A 56 -32.43 -48.53 4.64
C LEU A 56 -31.63 -48.55 3.32
N SER A 57 -30.42 -49.13 3.37
CA SER A 57 -30.04 -50.23 2.44
C SER A 57 -28.90 -51.09 2.98
N SER A 58 -29.15 -52.40 2.92
CA SER A 58 -28.37 -53.49 3.49
C SER A 58 -27.52 -54.21 2.44
N SER A 59 -26.34 -54.69 2.82
CA SER A 59 -25.75 -55.98 2.38
C SER A 59 -24.66 -56.34 3.40
N SER A 60 -24.79 -57.36 4.25
CA SER A 60 -24.83 -58.83 4.07
C SER A 60 -23.49 -59.47 3.65
N PHE A 61 -22.64 -59.75 4.66
CA PHE A 61 -21.98 -61.04 5.07
C PHE A 61 -21.31 -61.96 4.00
N PRO A 62 -20.26 -62.77 4.35
CA PRO A 62 -20.16 -63.57 5.58
C PRO A 62 -18.77 -63.77 6.24
N PRO A 63 -18.72 -64.48 7.40
CA PRO A 63 -17.52 -64.71 8.23
C PRO A 63 -16.98 -66.15 8.15
N SER A 64 -15.74 -66.36 8.63
CA SER A 64 -15.20 -67.66 9.09
C SER A 64 -14.12 -67.36 10.14
N ARG A 65 -14.21 -67.76 11.43
CA ARG A 65 -13.99 -69.10 12.02
C ARG A 65 -12.66 -69.70 11.56
N ASP A 66 -11.71 -70.14 12.40
CA ASP A 66 -11.71 -70.67 13.77
C ASP A 66 -10.31 -70.48 14.44
N SER A 67 -10.28 -70.61 15.78
CA SER A 67 -9.12 -70.79 16.69
C SER A 67 -8.29 -72.09 16.39
N PRO A 68 -7.28 -72.57 17.18
CA PRO A 68 -6.71 -72.09 18.44
C PRO A 68 -5.16 -72.20 18.62
N LEU A 69 -4.68 -71.70 19.77
CA LEU A 69 -3.48 -72.08 20.56
C LEU A 69 -3.29 -73.63 20.67
N PRO A 70 -2.09 -74.21 20.97
CA PRO A 70 -1.38 -73.97 22.25
C PRO A 70 0.16 -74.18 22.35
N SER A 71 0.71 -73.71 23.47
CA SER A 71 1.80 -74.24 24.34
C SER A 71 3.15 -74.75 23.80
N SER A 72 4.25 -74.27 24.40
CA SER A 72 5.39 -75.02 24.99
C SER A 72 6.46 -74.00 25.44
N LEU A 73 6.70 -73.75 26.74
CA LEU A 73 7.61 -74.48 27.64
C LEU A 73 8.89 -74.97 26.96
N LEU A 74 10.03 -74.36 27.29
CA LEU A 74 11.26 -75.07 27.65
C LEU A 74 12.21 -74.14 28.42
N SER A 75 12.52 -74.59 29.63
CA SER A 75 13.62 -74.15 30.47
C SER A 75 14.94 -74.62 29.88
N GLU A 76 15.97 -73.80 29.91
CA GLU A 76 17.34 -74.31 29.95
C GLU A 76 18.19 -73.41 30.84
N SER A 77 18.89 -74.07 31.76
CA SER A 77 19.79 -73.53 32.78
C SER A 77 21.19 -74.09 32.53
N ILE A 78 22.19 -73.49 33.20
CA ILE A 78 23.58 -73.96 33.38
C ILE A 78 24.48 -73.49 32.20
N ASP A 79 25.68 -72.93 32.35
CA ASP A 79 26.72 -73.14 33.36
C ASP A 79 27.68 -71.94 33.55
N LEU A 80 28.25 -71.87 34.74
CA LEU A 80 29.37 -71.06 35.16
C LEU A 80 30.68 -71.82 34.91
N SER A 81 31.74 -71.19 34.38
CA SER A 81 33.08 -71.17 35.02
C SER A 81 34.25 -70.74 34.12
N PRO A 82 35.39 -70.32 34.74
CA PRO A 82 36.30 -69.29 34.22
C PRO A 82 37.71 -69.83 33.89
N ARG A 83 38.55 -69.01 33.22
CA ARG A 83 40.04 -69.06 33.29
C ARG A 83 40.71 -68.01 32.39
N PRO A 84 42.02 -67.72 32.52
CA PRO A 84 42.75 -67.16 33.67
C PRO A 84 43.56 -65.90 33.29
N ALA A 85 44.10 -65.24 34.33
CA ALA A 85 45.00 -64.09 34.28
C ALA A 85 46.48 -64.44 34.01
N SER A 86 47.24 -63.39 33.63
CA SER A 86 48.68 -63.09 33.90
C SER A 86 49.57 -63.00 32.64
N PRO A 87 50.74 -62.31 32.66
CA PRO A 87 51.29 -61.31 33.61
C PRO A 87 51.85 -60.02 32.92
N PRO A 88 52.36 -59.03 33.69
CA PRO A 88 52.89 -57.74 33.20
C PRO A 88 54.42 -57.72 33.08
N GLN A 89 55.00 -56.84 32.25
CA GLN A 89 56.41 -56.40 32.35
C GLN A 89 56.74 -55.17 31.44
N PRO A 90 57.90 -54.48 31.56
CA PRO A 90 57.98 -53.12 32.09
C PRO A 90 58.58 -52.07 31.13
N SER A 91 58.61 -50.82 31.62
CA SER A 91 59.07 -49.57 31.05
C SER A 91 60.44 -49.57 30.33
N THR A 92 60.55 -48.77 29.28
CA THR A 92 61.80 -48.11 28.87
C THR A 92 61.55 -46.70 28.35
N PHE A 93 62.51 -45.84 28.66
CA PHE A 93 62.53 -44.40 28.58
C PHE A 93 63.62 -44.02 27.57
N THR A 94 63.33 -43.28 26.50
CA THR A 94 64.32 -42.46 25.79
C THR A 94 63.65 -41.45 24.82
N PRO A 95 64.00 -40.15 24.86
CA PRO A 95 63.76 -39.15 23.80
C PRO A 95 64.94 -39.21 22.76
N PRO A 96 65.08 -38.32 21.75
CA PRO A 96 64.34 -37.11 21.34
C PRO A 96 64.03 -37.07 19.82
N LEU A 97 63.38 -36.00 19.33
CA LEU A 97 63.92 -35.08 18.28
C LEU A 97 62.81 -34.21 17.66
N LEU A 98 63.08 -32.92 17.65
CA LEU A 98 62.43 -31.89 16.85
C LEU A 98 62.60 -32.19 15.36
N LEU A 99 61.52 -32.13 14.59
CA LEU A 99 61.59 -31.72 13.18
C LEU A 99 60.31 -30.96 12.78
N ASN A 100 60.52 -29.71 12.36
CA ASN A 100 59.58 -28.85 11.65
C ASN A 100 59.10 -29.52 10.35
N ILE A 101 57.79 -29.62 10.14
CA ILE A 101 57.15 -29.44 8.83
C ILE A 101 55.82 -28.69 9.03
N LEU A 102 55.69 -27.57 8.33
CA LEU A 102 54.50 -26.73 8.13
C LEU A 102 53.98 -27.01 6.70
N PRO A 103 52.82 -26.52 6.25
CA PRO A 103 51.46 -26.54 6.81
C PRO A 103 50.60 -27.58 6.06
N ASP A 104 49.60 -28.16 6.72
CA ASP A 104 48.47 -28.78 5.99
C ASP A 104 47.22 -27.97 6.33
N THR A 105 46.59 -27.44 5.30
CA THR A 105 45.35 -26.67 5.38
C THR A 105 44.22 -27.64 5.71
N ASP A 106 44.07 -27.95 6.99
CA ASP A 106 42.82 -28.48 7.51
C ASP A 106 41.77 -27.39 7.33
N ILE A 107 40.83 -27.70 6.44
CA ILE A 107 39.58 -26.99 6.27
C ILE A 107 38.89 -27.09 7.63
N ASP A 108 38.99 -26.03 8.43
CA ASP A 108 38.16 -25.85 9.61
C ASP A 108 36.71 -26.10 9.17
N PRO A 109 36.04 -27.16 9.68
CA PRO A 109 34.62 -27.30 9.44
C PRO A 109 33.95 -26.01 9.90
N PRO A 110 33.01 -25.44 9.12
CA PRO A 110 32.38 -24.17 9.46
C PRO A 110 31.92 -24.28 10.90
N MET A 111 32.47 -23.43 11.77
CA MET A 111 32.04 -23.33 13.16
C MET A 111 30.53 -23.18 13.12
N MET A 112 29.81 -24.25 13.45
CA MET A 112 28.37 -24.16 13.63
C MET A 112 28.19 -23.05 14.64
N THR A 113 27.46 -22.01 14.24
CA THR A 113 27.02 -20.94 15.11
C THR A 113 26.34 -21.63 16.29
N ALA A 114 27.08 -21.74 17.40
CA ALA A 114 26.59 -22.36 18.60
C ALA A 114 25.41 -21.51 19.04
N THR A 115 24.19 -21.96 18.72
CA THR A 115 22.97 -21.37 19.25
C THR A 115 23.19 -21.20 20.75
N PRO A 116 23.08 -19.98 21.28
CA PRO A 116 23.36 -19.72 22.68
C PRO A 116 22.54 -20.71 23.49
N ALA A 117 23.22 -21.51 24.33
CA ALA A 117 22.56 -22.55 25.10
C ALA A 117 21.46 -21.91 25.95
N THR A 118 20.22 -22.11 25.53
CA THR A 118 19.03 -21.69 26.26
C THR A 118 18.89 -22.61 27.46
N TRP A 119 19.34 -22.13 28.61
CA TRP A 119 19.17 -22.81 29.89
C TRP A 119 17.67 -23.01 30.17
N PHE A 120 17.31 -24.19 30.67
CA PHE A 120 15.93 -24.49 31.06
C PHE A 120 15.75 -24.34 32.57
N HIS A 121 14.79 -23.50 32.97
CA HIS A 121 14.49 -23.16 34.35
C HIS A 121 13.36 -24.02 34.93
N GLY A 122 12.42 -24.48 34.09
CA GLY A 122 11.33 -25.37 34.49
C GLY A 122 10.25 -24.73 35.36
N ASP A 123 10.21 -23.40 35.44
CA ASP A 123 9.17 -22.63 36.12
C ASP A 123 8.27 -21.86 35.15
N GLY A 124 8.48 -22.05 33.84
CA GLY A 124 7.72 -21.39 32.78
C GLY A 124 8.14 -19.93 32.55
N GLN A 125 9.23 -19.48 33.16
CA GLN A 125 9.83 -18.19 32.81
C GLN A 125 10.28 -18.19 31.35
N ASN A 126 10.38 -17.00 30.77
CA ASN A 126 10.89 -16.77 29.41
C ASN A 126 10.17 -17.51 28.27
N GLY A 127 8.96 -18.04 28.50
CA GLY A 127 8.22 -18.77 27.48
C GLY A 127 8.83 -20.13 27.13
N GLU A 128 9.55 -20.76 28.06
CA GLU A 128 10.16 -22.07 27.89
C GLU A 128 9.14 -23.13 27.43
N ASN A 129 9.46 -23.83 26.34
CA ASN A 129 8.73 -24.99 25.88
C ASN A 129 9.52 -26.27 26.20
N PRO A 130 9.05 -27.11 27.14
CA PRO A 130 9.71 -28.36 27.50
C PRO A 130 9.88 -29.32 26.31
N GLY A 131 9.02 -29.23 25.30
CA GLY A 131 9.14 -30.00 24.06
C GLY A 131 10.37 -29.57 23.25
N ASP A 132 10.43 -28.28 22.94
CA ASP A 132 11.51 -27.69 22.13
C ASP A 132 12.88 -27.85 22.82
N PHE A 133 12.90 -27.72 24.15
CA PHE A 133 14.09 -28.00 24.96
C PHE A 133 14.61 -29.44 24.77
N ILE A 134 13.73 -30.44 24.91
CA ILE A 134 14.15 -31.85 24.75
C ILE A 134 14.62 -32.11 23.32
N GLU A 135 13.96 -31.56 22.31
CA GLU A 135 14.37 -31.71 20.91
C GLU A 135 15.73 -31.03 20.64
N GLN A 136 15.98 -29.85 21.20
CA GLN A 136 17.26 -29.14 21.11
C GLN A 136 18.40 -29.96 21.73
N VAL A 137 18.17 -30.55 22.91
CA VAL A 137 19.17 -31.40 23.58
C VAL A 137 19.39 -32.70 22.79
N GLU A 138 18.34 -33.29 22.24
CA GLU A 138 18.42 -34.51 21.40
C GLU A 138 19.21 -34.29 20.11
N GLN A 139 19.12 -33.11 19.48
CA GLN A 139 19.95 -32.76 18.30
C GLN A 139 21.45 -32.83 18.58
N GLY A 140 21.85 -32.62 19.84
CA GLY A 140 23.24 -32.71 20.30
C GLY A 140 23.72 -34.12 20.64
N PHE A 141 22.90 -35.15 20.43
CA PHE A 141 23.25 -36.55 20.66
C PHE A 141 23.67 -37.24 19.35
N THR A 142 24.57 -38.21 19.47
CA THR A 142 24.95 -39.09 18.36
C THR A 142 24.35 -40.47 18.58
N GLU A 143 24.27 -41.30 17.54
CA GLU A 143 23.82 -42.70 17.66
C GLU A 143 24.60 -43.51 18.70
N LYS A 144 25.85 -43.12 18.97
CA LYS A 144 26.75 -43.79 19.92
C LYS A 144 26.56 -43.33 21.37
N THR A 145 25.76 -42.30 21.61
CA THR A 145 25.58 -41.73 22.94
C THR A 145 24.72 -42.67 23.79
N THR A 146 25.27 -43.14 24.91
CA THR A 146 24.56 -44.01 25.86
C THR A 146 23.47 -43.23 26.60
N ASP A 147 22.41 -43.91 27.01
CA ASP A 147 21.29 -43.26 27.71
C ASP A 147 21.72 -42.60 29.03
N ALA A 148 22.66 -43.22 29.77
CA ALA A 148 23.25 -42.61 30.96
C ALA A 148 23.92 -41.26 30.65
N HIS A 149 24.67 -41.18 29.54
CA HIS A 149 25.31 -39.93 29.14
C HIS A 149 24.30 -38.90 28.62
N LYS A 150 23.22 -39.32 27.96
CA LYS A 150 22.13 -38.40 27.57
C LYS A 150 21.48 -37.75 28.79
N ILE A 151 21.20 -38.54 29.83
CA ILE A 151 20.61 -38.08 31.08
C ILE A 151 21.58 -37.13 31.81
N GLU A 152 22.86 -37.49 31.90
CA GLU A 152 23.89 -36.60 32.48
C GLU A 152 23.99 -35.28 31.70
N LYS A 153 24.03 -35.36 30.37
CA LYS A 153 24.18 -34.19 29.50
C LYS A 153 22.98 -33.26 29.57
N VAL A 154 21.74 -33.76 29.63
CA VAL A 154 20.56 -32.88 29.79
C VAL A 154 20.57 -32.11 31.11
N GLY A 155 21.12 -32.69 32.19
CA GLY A 155 21.31 -32.00 33.47
C GLY A 155 22.18 -30.75 33.34
N GLN A 156 23.15 -30.75 32.42
CA GLN A 156 24.01 -29.59 32.14
C GLN A 156 23.28 -28.44 31.45
N PHE A 157 22.06 -28.64 30.95
CA PHE A 157 21.25 -27.58 30.36
C PHE A 157 20.21 -27.01 31.32
N PHE A 158 20.13 -27.52 32.56
CA PHE A 158 19.31 -26.91 33.60
C PHE A 158 20.03 -25.74 34.25
N LYS A 159 19.30 -24.65 34.48
CA LYS A 159 19.88 -23.46 35.11
C LYS A 159 20.19 -23.74 36.58
N SER A 160 21.38 -23.36 37.05
CA SER A 160 21.70 -23.47 38.48
C SER A 160 20.74 -22.69 39.38
N GLY A 161 20.27 -23.32 40.44
CA GLY A 161 19.27 -22.81 41.38
C GLY A 161 17.83 -22.84 40.86
N SER A 162 17.58 -23.47 39.72
CA SER A 162 16.24 -23.53 39.13
C SER A 162 15.38 -24.68 39.65
N ALA A 163 14.08 -24.59 39.39
CA ALA A 163 13.14 -25.69 39.69
C ALA A 163 13.48 -26.96 38.88
N ALA A 164 14.03 -26.80 37.67
CA ALA A 164 14.45 -27.91 36.84
C ALA A 164 15.68 -28.65 37.39
N GLU A 165 16.72 -27.92 37.81
CA GLU A 165 17.90 -28.51 38.45
C GLU A 165 17.50 -29.21 39.76
N SER A 166 16.70 -28.54 40.60
CA SER A 166 16.24 -29.13 41.85
C SER A 166 15.45 -30.42 41.63
N TRP A 167 14.56 -30.48 40.61
CA TRP A 167 13.83 -31.69 40.24
C TRP A 167 14.77 -32.78 39.72
N TYR A 168 15.75 -32.43 38.90
CA TYR A 168 16.73 -33.36 38.36
C TYR A 168 17.55 -34.02 39.49
N ASP A 169 18.01 -33.23 40.46
CA ASP A 169 18.82 -33.74 41.56
C ASP A 169 18.01 -34.55 42.59
N THR A 170 16.76 -34.16 42.86
CA THR A 170 15.97 -34.74 43.96
C THR A 170 14.97 -35.81 43.51
N ASP A 171 14.19 -35.54 42.47
CA ASP A 171 13.05 -36.38 42.06
C ASP A 171 13.46 -37.44 41.01
N LEU A 172 14.43 -37.13 40.16
CA LEU A 172 14.88 -38.06 39.10
C LEU A 172 15.64 -39.26 39.69
N PHE A 173 16.55 -39.01 40.65
CA PHE A 173 17.34 -40.07 41.28
C PHE A 173 16.46 -41.07 42.04
N MET A 174 15.35 -40.59 42.63
CA MET A 174 14.38 -41.45 43.33
C MET A 174 13.54 -42.32 42.39
N THR A 175 13.40 -41.95 41.12
CA THR A 175 12.54 -42.65 40.15
C THR A 175 13.29 -43.68 39.29
N ALA A 176 14.60 -43.88 39.53
CA ALA A 176 15.43 -44.89 38.86
C ALA A 176 15.35 -44.88 37.32
N THR A 177 15.23 -43.69 36.71
CA THR A 177 15.24 -43.54 35.25
C THR A 177 16.62 -43.86 34.71
N THR A 178 16.81 -45.08 34.21
CA THR A 178 18.07 -45.56 33.61
C THR A 178 18.08 -45.46 32.09
N THR A 179 16.92 -45.24 31.48
CA THR A 179 16.77 -45.08 30.03
C THR A 179 16.33 -43.67 29.67
N TRP A 180 16.75 -43.20 28.50
CA TRP A 180 16.36 -41.88 27.98
C TRP A 180 14.85 -41.79 27.74
N LYS A 181 14.23 -42.91 27.40
CA LYS A 181 12.78 -43.02 27.24
C LYS A 181 12.04 -42.74 28.54
N ASP A 182 12.49 -43.34 29.65
CA ASP A 182 11.86 -43.14 30.96
C ASP A 182 12.09 -41.72 31.48
N PHE A 183 13.28 -41.17 31.21
CA PHE A 183 13.56 -39.75 31.47
C PHE A 183 12.55 -38.84 30.75
N LYS A 184 12.29 -39.04 29.45
CA LYS A 184 11.30 -38.25 28.72
C LYS A 184 9.90 -38.37 29.30
N VAL A 185 9.49 -39.55 29.75
CA VAL A 185 8.19 -39.75 30.41
C VAL A 185 8.14 -38.98 31.73
N ALA A 186 9.17 -39.06 32.56
CA ALA A 186 9.25 -38.32 33.82
C ALA A 186 9.27 -36.81 33.59
N ASN A 187 10.05 -36.34 32.62
CA ASN A 187 10.14 -34.95 32.20
C ASN A 187 8.77 -34.42 31.75
N PHE A 188 8.09 -35.10 30.82
CA PHE A 188 6.77 -34.66 30.34
C PHE A 188 5.64 -34.88 31.35
N LYS A 189 5.87 -35.67 32.40
CA LYS A 189 4.96 -35.75 33.56
C LYS A 189 5.11 -34.51 34.45
N LYS A 190 6.34 -34.01 34.65
CA LYS A 190 6.61 -32.81 35.44
C LYS A 190 6.28 -31.53 34.67
N TRP A 191 6.70 -31.45 33.42
CA TRP A 191 6.47 -30.34 32.50
C TRP A 191 5.77 -30.84 31.24
N PRO A 192 4.42 -30.87 31.25
CA PRO A 192 3.64 -31.32 30.11
C PRO A 192 4.02 -30.59 28.82
N LYS A 193 4.09 -31.32 27.70
CA LYS A 193 4.26 -30.70 26.38
C LYS A 193 3.17 -29.66 26.19
N LEU A 194 3.57 -28.44 25.86
CA LEU A 194 2.63 -27.42 25.44
C LEU A 194 1.94 -27.94 24.18
N LYS A 195 0.65 -28.25 24.30
CA LYS A 195 -0.14 -28.57 23.12
C LYS A 195 -0.23 -27.28 22.32
N PRO A 196 0.15 -27.29 21.02
CA PRO A 196 -0.07 -26.13 20.19
C PRO A 196 -1.56 -25.80 20.29
N VAL A 197 -1.88 -24.60 20.79
CA VAL A 197 -3.25 -24.13 20.78
C VAL A 197 -3.63 -24.01 19.31
N VAL A 198 -4.40 -24.99 18.84
CA VAL A 198 -4.91 -24.99 17.47
C VAL A 198 -5.87 -23.82 17.40
N LYS A 199 -5.37 -22.69 16.91
CA LYS A 199 -6.19 -21.51 16.69
C LYS A 199 -7.40 -21.92 15.87
N THR A 200 -8.58 -21.57 16.35
CA THR A 200 -9.82 -21.82 15.62
C THR A 200 -9.79 -21.09 14.28
N HIS A 201 -10.61 -21.52 13.34
CA HIS A 201 -10.71 -20.86 12.03
C HIS A 201 -10.97 -19.35 12.16
N VAL A 202 -11.88 -18.97 13.07
CA VAL A 202 -12.24 -17.57 13.35
C VAL A 202 -11.04 -16.80 13.93
N GLU A 203 -10.31 -17.38 14.88
CA GLU A 203 -9.11 -16.73 15.45
C GLU A 203 -8.01 -16.49 14.42
N LYS A 204 -7.87 -17.40 13.44
CA LYS A 204 -6.92 -17.20 12.33
C LYS A 204 -7.33 -16.04 11.42
N ILE A 205 -8.62 -15.92 11.09
CA ILE A 205 -9.15 -14.78 10.33
C ILE A 205 -8.92 -13.47 11.09
N ILE A 206 -9.22 -13.45 12.40
CA ILE A 206 -8.96 -12.28 13.25
C ILE A 206 -7.47 -11.94 13.27
N THR A 207 -6.60 -12.95 13.39
CA THR A 207 -5.13 -12.75 13.36
C THR A 207 -4.69 -12.14 12.02
N LEU A 208 -5.25 -12.61 10.89
CA LEU A 208 -4.96 -12.08 9.56
C LEU A 208 -5.42 -10.63 9.42
N GLN A 209 -6.64 -10.30 9.84
CA GLN A 209 -7.20 -8.93 9.74
C GLN A 209 -6.56 -7.94 10.74
N ALA A 210 -6.02 -8.44 11.85
CA ALA A 210 -5.28 -7.63 12.81
C ALA A 210 -3.86 -7.31 12.35
N HIS A 211 -3.30 -8.08 11.42
CA HIS A 211 -1.96 -7.88 10.86
C HIS A 211 -1.96 -6.72 9.85
N ARG A 212 -1.94 -5.49 10.37
CA ARG A 212 -2.05 -4.25 9.59
C ARG A 212 -0.69 -3.61 9.34
N LEU A 213 -0.55 -2.98 8.18
CA LEU A 213 0.58 -2.12 7.84
C LEU A 213 0.16 -0.66 8.05
N THR A 214 1.00 0.15 8.70
CA THR A 214 0.70 1.58 8.89
C THR A 214 1.45 2.44 7.88
N GLU A 215 0.87 3.59 7.50
CA GLU A 215 1.47 4.54 6.55
C GLU A 215 2.91 4.95 6.94
N ALA A 216 3.18 5.08 8.25
CA ALA A 216 4.49 5.45 8.77
C ALA A 216 5.53 4.30 8.71
N GLU A 217 5.11 3.07 8.47
CA GLU A 217 5.99 1.89 8.41
C GLU A 217 6.30 1.48 6.99
N VAL A 218 5.39 1.73 6.05
CA VAL A 218 5.47 1.34 4.63
C VAL A 218 6.85 1.56 4.01
N THR A 219 7.45 2.73 4.20
CA THR A 219 8.76 3.13 3.62
C THR A 219 9.94 2.97 4.58
N LYS A 220 9.79 2.18 5.65
CA LYS A 220 10.92 1.83 6.54
C LYS A 220 11.57 0.52 6.09
N LYS A 221 12.89 0.44 6.25
CA LYS A 221 13.60 -0.83 6.23
C LYS A 221 13.56 -1.44 7.62
N VAL A 222 13.25 -2.73 7.69
CA VAL A 222 13.18 -3.51 8.92
C VAL A 222 14.13 -4.69 8.75
N GLU A 223 14.92 -4.97 9.79
CA GLU A 223 15.75 -6.17 9.84
C GLU A 223 14.85 -7.38 10.12
N ASN A 224 14.77 -8.29 9.15
CA ASN A 224 14.03 -9.54 9.26
C ASN A 224 15.04 -10.68 9.03
N ASP A 225 15.24 -11.53 10.04
CA ASP A 225 16.22 -12.63 10.02
C ASP A 225 17.66 -12.20 9.63
N GLY A 226 18.07 -11.00 10.06
CA GLY A 226 19.40 -10.44 9.78
C GLY A 226 19.54 -9.83 8.38
N VAL A 227 18.46 -9.76 7.60
CA VAL A 227 18.42 -9.12 6.29
C VAL A 227 17.55 -7.86 6.38
N GLU A 228 18.09 -6.73 5.90
CA GLU A 228 17.29 -5.51 5.77
C GLU A 228 16.34 -5.63 4.58
N GLU A 229 15.05 -5.73 4.86
CA GLU A 229 13.98 -5.74 3.88
C GLU A 229 13.02 -4.57 4.10
N TRP A 230 12.27 -4.17 3.08
CA TRP A 230 11.25 -3.13 3.24
C TRP A 230 10.08 -3.66 4.09
N ALA A 231 9.55 -2.82 4.99
CA ALA A 231 8.50 -3.24 5.92
C ALA A 231 7.25 -3.79 5.23
N TYR A 232 6.86 -3.24 4.07
CA TYR A 232 5.72 -3.74 3.30
C TYR A 232 5.97 -5.15 2.73
N VAL A 233 7.23 -5.48 2.39
CA VAL A 233 7.65 -6.82 1.94
C VAL A 233 7.59 -7.81 3.10
N CYS A 234 8.14 -7.44 4.27
CA CYS A 234 8.03 -8.26 5.48
C CYS A 234 6.55 -8.50 5.86
N TRP A 235 5.74 -7.44 5.78
CA TRP A 235 4.32 -7.51 6.05
C TRP A 235 3.60 -8.49 5.11
N VAL A 236 3.82 -8.40 3.79
CA VAL A 236 3.13 -9.24 2.82
C VAL A 236 3.57 -10.70 2.90
N ASN A 237 4.85 -10.97 3.18
CA ASN A 237 5.35 -12.33 3.43
C ASN A 237 4.64 -12.96 4.64
N ARG A 238 4.48 -12.19 5.73
CA ARG A 238 3.74 -12.65 6.90
C ARG A 238 2.24 -12.82 6.62
N ALA A 239 1.64 -11.89 5.87
CA ALA A 239 0.24 -11.98 5.47
C ALA A 239 -0.04 -13.23 4.64
N GLN A 240 0.85 -13.57 3.69
CA GLN A 240 0.71 -14.79 2.88
C GLN A 240 0.77 -16.06 3.73
N VAL A 241 1.67 -16.13 4.72
CA VAL A 241 1.74 -17.25 5.66
C VAL A 241 0.44 -17.35 6.49
N LEU A 242 -0.07 -16.23 7.00
CA LEU A 242 -1.32 -16.21 7.76
C LEU A 242 -2.52 -16.62 6.90
N ALA A 243 -2.58 -16.15 5.64
CA ALA A 243 -3.62 -16.51 4.69
C ALA A 243 -3.57 -17.99 4.33
N SER A 244 -2.39 -18.58 4.14
CA SER A 244 -2.25 -20.02 3.85
C SER A 244 -2.79 -20.93 4.96
N ALA A 245 -2.89 -20.41 6.19
CA ALA A 245 -3.45 -21.13 7.32
C ALA A 245 -4.99 -21.09 7.38
N VAL A 246 -5.63 -20.29 6.51
CA VAL A 246 -7.07 -20.07 6.41
C VAL A 246 -7.57 -20.55 5.04
N PRO A 247 -8.56 -21.46 4.97
CA PRO A 247 -9.19 -21.83 3.70
C PRO A 247 -10.01 -20.66 3.14
N ASP A 248 -9.43 -19.90 2.22
CA ASP A 248 -10.08 -18.81 1.47
C ASP A 248 -9.91 -19.05 -0.03
N SER A 249 -10.67 -20.00 -0.58
CA SER A 249 -10.59 -20.38 -2.00
C SER A 249 -11.07 -19.27 -2.94
N ASP A 250 -11.97 -18.42 -2.46
CA ASP A 250 -12.69 -17.44 -3.27
C ASP A 250 -12.07 -16.04 -3.17
N GLY A 251 -10.98 -15.88 -2.40
CA GLY A 251 -10.30 -14.61 -2.17
C GLY A 251 -11.16 -13.58 -1.42
N MET A 252 -12.21 -14.01 -0.72
CA MET A 252 -13.18 -13.11 -0.09
C MET A 252 -12.56 -12.30 1.06
N LEU A 253 -11.51 -12.82 1.69
CA LEU A 253 -10.81 -12.13 2.77
C LEU A 253 -9.81 -11.08 2.25
N ILE A 254 -9.42 -11.16 0.98
CA ILE A 254 -8.47 -10.21 0.36
C ILE A 254 -9.06 -8.80 0.40
N GLU A 255 -10.32 -8.62 0.03
CA GLU A 255 -11.00 -7.31 0.06
C GLU A 255 -11.10 -6.72 1.47
N GLY A 256 -11.17 -7.57 2.50
CA GLY A 256 -11.12 -7.14 3.89
C GLY A 256 -9.77 -6.52 4.24
N VAL A 257 -8.67 -7.23 3.93
CA VAL A 257 -7.30 -6.74 4.17
C VAL A 257 -6.98 -5.53 3.29
N ARG A 258 -7.48 -5.49 2.06
CA ARG A 258 -7.26 -4.38 1.13
C ARG A 258 -7.84 -3.05 1.61
N LYS A 259 -8.99 -3.08 2.29
CA LYS A 259 -9.61 -1.89 2.91
C LYS A 259 -8.77 -1.31 4.06
N ASP A 260 -7.96 -2.15 4.68
CA ASP A 260 -7.13 -1.81 5.82
C ASP A 260 -5.68 -1.47 5.42
N LEU A 261 -5.36 -1.51 4.13
CA LEU A 261 -4.05 -1.10 3.62
C LEU A 261 -3.85 0.41 3.74
N PRO A 262 -2.59 0.85 3.93
CA PRO A 262 -2.18 2.24 3.72
C PRO A 262 -2.62 2.73 2.34
N GLN A 263 -3.07 3.99 2.27
CA GLN A 263 -3.64 4.56 1.04
C GLN A 263 -2.60 4.59 -0.09
N SER A 264 -1.33 4.84 0.26
CA SER A 264 -0.22 4.81 -0.69
C SER A 264 -0.03 3.44 -1.35
N VAL A 265 -0.18 2.35 -0.59
CA VAL A 265 -0.11 0.98 -1.12
C VAL A 265 -1.39 0.65 -1.90
N ALA A 266 -2.56 0.98 -1.34
CA ALA A 266 -3.86 0.66 -1.94
C ALA A 266 -4.06 1.32 -3.31
N SER A 267 -3.53 2.54 -3.50
CA SER A 267 -3.59 3.26 -4.78
C SER A 267 -2.70 2.67 -5.87
N LEU A 268 -1.66 1.91 -5.51
CA LEU A 268 -0.75 1.25 -6.44
C LEU A 268 -1.20 -0.17 -6.78
N VAL A 269 -1.86 -0.85 -5.84
CA VAL A 269 -2.39 -2.21 -6.00
C VAL A 269 -3.78 -2.16 -6.65
N THR A 270 -3.84 -1.66 -7.88
CA THR A 270 -5.08 -1.50 -8.64
C THR A 270 -5.45 -2.81 -9.35
N GLY A 271 -6.35 -3.59 -8.77
CA GLY A 271 -6.76 -4.86 -9.35
C GLY A 271 -7.85 -5.57 -8.54
N SER A 272 -8.41 -6.61 -9.13
CA SER A 272 -9.14 -7.65 -8.40
C SER A 272 -8.27 -8.89 -8.41
N TYR A 273 -8.06 -9.48 -7.24
CA TYR A 273 -7.18 -10.63 -7.05
C TYR A 273 -8.03 -11.80 -6.60
N ALA A 274 -8.01 -12.89 -7.37
CA ALA A 274 -8.75 -14.11 -7.03
C ALA A 274 -8.00 -14.96 -5.99
N THR A 275 -6.67 -14.84 -5.92
CA THR A 275 -5.84 -15.62 -5.02
C THR A 275 -4.95 -14.74 -4.15
N TRP A 276 -4.64 -15.22 -2.94
CA TRP A 276 -3.71 -14.57 -2.03
C TRP A 276 -2.32 -14.43 -2.62
N THR A 277 -1.88 -15.39 -3.42
CA THR A 277 -0.58 -15.33 -4.10
C THR A 277 -0.51 -14.15 -5.06
N ASP A 278 -1.51 -13.99 -5.93
CA ASP A 278 -1.53 -12.89 -6.91
C ASP A 278 -1.57 -11.52 -6.22
N PHE A 279 -2.37 -11.39 -5.16
CA PHE A 279 -2.43 -10.17 -4.35
C PHE A 279 -1.08 -9.86 -3.70
N CYS A 280 -0.46 -10.85 -3.06
CA CYS A 280 0.82 -10.68 -2.38
C CYS A 280 1.95 -10.35 -3.37
N ASP A 281 1.95 -10.98 -4.55
CA ASP A 281 2.95 -10.71 -5.58
C ASP A 281 2.80 -9.31 -6.17
N ALA A 282 1.57 -8.83 -6.37
CA ALA A 282 1.32 -7.45 -6.78
C ALA A 282 1.87 -6.43 -5.77
N VAL A 283 1.69 -6.68 -4.47
CA VAL A 283 2.24 -5.82 -3.41
C VAL A 283 3.78 -5.87 -3.39
N ARG A 284 4.40 -7.03 -3.61
CA ARG A 284 5.88 -7.17 -3.67
C ARG A 284 6.50 -6.42 -4.86
N GLN A 285 5.77 -6.33 -5.96
CA GLN A 285 6.25 -5.69 -7.19
C GLN A 285 6.20 -4.16 -7.14
N ILE A 286 5.64 -3.57 -6.08
CA ILE A 286 5.62 -2.11 -5.91
C ILE A 286 7.06 -1.59 -5.80
N HIS A 287 7.41 -0.62 -6.63
CA HIS A 287 8.71 0.01 -6.55
C HIS A 287 8.77 1.00 -5.36
N PRO A 288 9.84 1.03 -4.54
CA PRO A 288 9.93 1.93 -3.39
C PRO A 288 9.73 3.42 -3.73
N ASN A 289 10.22 3.86 -4.90
CA ASN A 289 10.04 5.24 -5.34
C ASN A 289 8.57 5.60 -5.61
N ASP A 290 7.80 4.68 -6.20
CA ASP A 290 6.38 4.90 -6.48
C ASP A 290 5.59 5.07 -5.19
N LEU A 291 6.00 4.33 -4.17
CA LEU A 291 5.44 4.38 -2.83
C LEU A 291 5.72 5.73 -2.15
N THR A 292 6.96 6.23 -2.23
CA THR A 292 7.29 7.58 -1.75
C THR A 292 6.49 8.65 -2.50
N CYS A 293 6.38 8.55 -3.82
CA CYS A 293 5.58 9.48 -4.61
C CYS A 293 4.08 9.44 -4.23
N ALA A 294 3.53 8.25 -3.98
CA ALA A 294 2.16 8.10 -3.51
C ALA A 294 1.95 8.74 -2.13
N GLN A 295 2.88 8.54 -1.19
CA GLN A 295 2.84 9.17 0.13
C GLN A 295 2.86 10.70 0.07
N GLU A 296 3.70 11.27 -0.79
CA GLU A 296 3.74 12.72 -1.00
C GLU A 296 2.44 13.25 -1.62
N SER A 297 1.88 12.53 -2.59
CA SER A 297 0.59 12.86 -3.20
C SER A 297 -0.54 12.85 -2.15
N ASP A 298 -0.59 11.81 -1.33
CA ASP A 298 -1.60 11.67 -0.27
C ASP A 298 -1.43 12.74 0.82
N ALA A 299 -0.19 13.04 1.21
CA ALA A 299 0.11 14.13 2.14
C ALA A 299 -0.31 15.50 1.58
N ARG A 300 -0.11 15.73 0.28
CA ARG A 300 -0.59 16.95 -0.41
C ARG A 300 -2.12 17.03 -0.44
N LEU A 301 -2.80 15.94 -0.77
CA LEU A 301 -4.27 15.88 -0.75
C LEU A 301 -4.81 16.15 0.65
N ALA A 302 -4.23 15.52 1.67
CA ALA A 302 -4.61 15.75 3.07
C ALA A 302 -4.34 17.19 3.54
N ALA A 303 -3.29 17.84 3.02
CA ALA A 303 -3.01 19.24 3.31
C ALA A 303 -4.05 20.18 2.69
N VAL A 304 -4.42 19.95 1.42
CA VAL A 304 -5.48 20.70 0.73
C VAL A 304 -6.82 20.50 1.41
N GLU A 305 -7.16 19.26 1.79
CA GLU A 305 -8.39 18.96 2.51
C GLU A 305 -8.43 19.67 3.88
N ARG A 306 -7.32 19.65 4.62
CA ARG A 306 -7.21 20.39 5.89
C ARG A 306 -7.37 21.89 5.70
N GLU A 307 -6.87 22.46 4.61
CA GLU A 307 -7.06 23.89 4.29
C GLU A 307 -8.51 24.23 3.97
N LEU A 308 -9.23 23.35 3.28
CA LEU A 308 -10.66 23.51 2.99
C LEU A 308 -11.53 23.44 4.25
N TYR A 309 -11.16 22.60 5.22
CA TYR A 309 -11.92 22.42 6.46
C TYR A 309 -11.45 23.29 7.63
N CYS A 310 -10.27 23.90 7.55
CA CYS A 310 -9.86 24.91 8.52
C CYS A 310 -10.69 26.18 8.31
N PRO A 311 -11.46 26.64 9.31
CA PRO A 311 -12.10 27.94 9.25
C PRO A 311 -11.02 28.99 8.96
N PRO A 312 -11.26 29.94 8.03
CA PRO A 312 -10.29 30.99 7.79
C PRO A 312 -9.96 31.65 9.13
N PRO A 313 -8.68 31.92 9.42
CA PRO A 313 -8.30 32.55 10.68
C PRO A 313 -9.16 33.79 10.87
N PRO A 314 -9.66 34.06 12.10
CA PRO A 314 -10.46 35.24 12.36
C PRO A 314 -9.66 36.42 11.82
N ARG A 315 -10.22 37.10 10.80
CA ARG A 315 -9.56 38.21 10.13
C ARG A 315 -9.08 39.12 11.23
N SER A 316 -7.77 39.15 11.48
CA SER A 316 -7.21 40.13 12.39
C SER A 316 -7.73 41.46 11.86
N SER A 317 -8.39 42.21 12.73
CA SER A 317 -9.01 43.48 12.40
C SER A 317 -7.91 44.41 11.94
N SER A 318 -7.58 44.34 10.65
CA SER A 318 -6.66 45.24 10.03
C SER A 318 -7.23 46.63 10.25
N PRO A 319 -6.44 47.60 10.76
CA PRO A 319 -6.91 48.97 11.00
C PRO A 319 -7.45 49.63 9.71
N THR A 320 -7.20 49.05 8.54
CA THR A 320 -7.74 49.49 7.25
C THR A 320 -9.19 49.06 7.00
N THR A 321 -9.77 48.15 7.77
CA THR A 321 -11.14 47.64 7.55
C THR A 321 -12.18 48.75 7.68
N THR A 322 -11.99 49.67 8.62
CA THR A 322 -12.84 50.86 8.78
C THR A 322 -12.72 51.79 7.57
N ILE A 323 -11.52 51.95 7.01
CA ILE A 323 -11.29 52.81 5.84
C ILE A 323 -11.91 52.17 4.58
N GLN A 324 -11.78 50.85 4.40
CA GLN A 324 -12.43 50.12 3.30
C GLN A 324 -13.96 50.22 3.36
N CYS A 325 -14.54 50.06 4.55
CA CYS A 325 -15.99 50.18 4.74
C CYS A 325 -16.49 51.63 4.51
N MET A 326 -15.68 52.63 4.85
CA MET A 326 -15.98 54.04 4.55
C MET A 326 -15.85 54.36 3.04
N MET A 327 -14.94 53.73 2.32
CA MET A 327 -14.80 53.88 0.86
C MET A 327 -15.90 53.16 0.07
N GLU A 328 -16.39 52.00 0.55
CA GLU A 328 -17.52 51.29 -0.08
C GLU A 328 -18.85 52.05 0.07
N CYS A 329 -19.00 52.88 1.10
CA CYS A 329 -20.19 53.73 1.27
C CYS A 329 -20.17 55.02 0.44
N THR A 330 -19.08 55.35 -0.27
CA THR A 330 -19.00 56.55 -1.13
C THR A 330 -19.33 56.22 -2.58
N SER A 331 -20.60 55.86 -2.82
CA SER A 331 -21.21 55.77 -4.15
C SER A 331 -21.31 57.18 -4.77
N LEU A 332 -20.35 57.56 -5.62
CA LEU A 332 -20.46 58.75 -6.47
C LEU A 332 -21.43 58.46 -7.62
N SER A 333 -22.68 58.89 -7.46
CA SER A 333 -23.65 59.01 -8.54
C SER A 333 -23.11 59.94 -9.63
N ALA A 334 -22.69 59.37 -10.77
CA ALA A 334 -22.33 60.14 -11.96
C ALA A 334 -23.60 60.46 -12.78
N PRO A 335 -23.85 61.73 -13.16
CA PRO A 335 -24.91 62.09 -14.09
C PRO A 335 -24.44 61.93 -15.55
N HIS A 336 -25.33 61.40 -16.40
CA HIS A 336 -25.19 61.35 -17.85
C HIS A 336 -25.29 62.76 -18.48
N PRO A 337 -24.49 63.07 -19.52
CA PRO A 337 -24.82 64.10 -20.49
C PRO A 337 -25.24 63.51 -21.85
N PRO A 338 -26.09 64.20 -22.64
CA PRO A 338 -26.51 63.75 -23.96
C PRO A 338 -25.89 64.59 -25.12
N PHE A 339 -25.78 63.97 -26.31
CA PHE A 339 -25.43 64.56 -27.64
C PHE A 339 -24.00 65.16 -27.76
N ASN A 340 -23.29 65.28 -28.89
CA ASN A 340 -23.60 65.35 -30.32
C ASN A 340 -22.34 65.07 -31.18
N ALA A 341 -22.50 65.00 -32.50
CA ALA A 341 -21.57 64.55 -33.56
C ALA A 341 -20.28 65.36 -33.89
N ASN A 342 -19.23 64.64 -34.38
CA ASN A 342 -18.23 64.88 -35.48
C ASN A 342 -17.48 66.26 -35.67
N PRO A 343 -16.45 66.39 -36.57
CA PRO A 343 -15.20 65.64 -36.86
C PRO A 343 -13.93 66.58 -36.97
N PHE A 344 -12.76 66.08 -37.43
CA PHE A 344 -11.45 66.79 -37.67
C PHE A 344 -10.66 67.19 -36.39
N SER A 345 -9.33 67.33 -36.29
CA SER A 345 -8.11 67.15 -37.09
C SER A 345 -6.94 67.60 -36.20
N THR A 346 -5.71 67.19 -36.55
CA THR A 346 -4.40 67.86 -36.28
C THR A 346 -3.75 67.84 -34.88
N GLN A 347 -2.66 67.06 -34.82
CA GLN A 347 -1.27 67.44 -34.48
C GLN A 347 -0.86 68.13 -33.16
N ALA A 348 0.27 67.60 -32.66
CA ALA A 348 1.41 68.26 -32.02
C ALA A 348 1.45 68.40 -30.48
N THR A 349 2.35 67.59 -29.90
CA THR A 349 3.50 67.96 -29.05
C THR A 349 3.38 69.20 -28.15
N ILE A 350 3.59 69.02 -26.83
CA ILE A 350 4.68 69.63 -26.06
C ILE A 350 4.74 69.02 -24.65
N GLN A 351 5.97 68.68 -24.28
CA GLN A 351 6.44 68.31 -22.95
C GLN A 351 6.13 69.41 -21.93
N MET A 352 5.63 69.05 -20.74
CA MET A 352 6.05 69.74 -19.52
C MET A 352 6.18 68.73 -18.38
N ALA A 353 7.37 68.78 -17.80
CA ALA A 353 7.83 68.02 -16.66
C ALA A 353 7.03 68.39 -15.41
N ASN A 354 6.66 67.36 -14.64
CA ASN A 354 6.13 67.53 -13.29
C ASN A 354 7.04 66.72 -12.35
N PRO A 355 7.91 67.35 -11.54
CA PRO A 355 8.88 66.65 -10.72
C PRO A 355 8.42 66.55 -9.27
N PHE A 356 7.22 66.01 -8.99
CA PHE A 356 6.79 65.74 -7.60
C PHE A 356 5.66 64.70 -7.58
N GLN A 357 6.00 63.43 -7.82
CA GLN A 357 5.19 62.31 -7.38
C GLN A 357 6.13 61.21 -6.91
N GLY A 358 6.31 61.15 -5.59
CA GLY A 358 6.93 60.00 -4.93
C GLY A 358 6.08 58.77 -5.25
N MET A 359 6.65 57.86 -6.03
CA MET A 359 6.13 56.51 -6.16
C MET A 359 6.29 55.82 -4.80
N ILE A 360 5.20 55.80 -4.05
CA ILE A 360 4.99 54.73 -3.08
C ILE A 360 4.71 53.49 -3.94
N PRO A 361 5.54 52.44 -3.90
CA PRO A 361 5.19 51.18 -4.55
C PRO A 361 3.90 50.69 -3.89
N GLN A 362 2.79 50.73 -4.62
CA GLN A 362 1.61 49.97 -4.21
C GLN A 362 2.05 48.51 -4.14
N PRO A 363 1.99 47.85 -2.97
CA PRO A 363 2.11 46.40 -2.94
C PRO A 363 0.91 45.89 -3.74
N ALA A 364 1.18 45.38 -4.94
CA ALA A 364 0.22 44.57 -5.66
C ALA A 364 -0.12 43.40 -4.74
N THR A 365 -1.26 43.51 -4.06
CA THR A 365 -1.91 42.38 -3.44
C THR A 365 -2.37 41.49 -4.58
N GLN A 366 -1.43 40.71 -5.12
CA GLN A 366 -1.71 39.57 -5.96
C GLN A 366 -2.56 38.64 -5.09
N ARG A 367 -3.89 38.83 -5.10
CA ARG A 367 -4.81 37.75 -4.77
C ARG A 367 -4.38 36.59 -5.66
N GLY A 368 -3.97 35.48 -5.02
CA GLY A 368 -3.38 34.34 -5.69
C GLY A 368 -4.20 33.94 -6.90
N ARG A 369 -3.70 34.31 -8.09
CA ARG A 369 -4.25 33.80 -9.34
C ARG A 369 -3.88 32.33 -9.33
N LEU A 370 -4.88 31.46 -9.29
CA LEU A 370 -4.67 30.02 -9.39
C LEU A 370 -3.79 29.74 -10.62
N SER A 371 -2.80 28.88 -10.43
CA SER A 371 -1.95 28.40 -11.50
C SER A 371 -2.77 27.60 -12.51
N ASN A 372 -2.33 27.55 -13.77
CA ASN A 372 -3.02 26.75 -14.80
C ASN A 372 -3.13 25.27 -14.39
N ALA A 373 -2.16 24.75 -13.64
CA ALA A 373 -2.20 23.39 -13.10
C ALA A 373 -3.37 23.17 -12.12
N GLU A 374 -3.66 24.16 -11.27
CA GLU A 374 -4.81 24.13 -10.36
C GLU A 374 -6.13 24.23 -11.12
N HIS A 375 -6.24 25.15 -12.09
CA HIS A 375 -7.39 25.23 -12.98
C HIS A 375 -7.64 23.89 -13.70
N GLN A 376 -6.59 23.21 -14.16
CA GLN A 376 -6.70 21.90 -14.81
C GLN A 376 -7.13 20.79 -13.84
N ALA A 377 -6.67 20.84 -12.59
CA ALA A 377 -7.10 19.89 -11.56
C ALA A 377 -8.60 20.04 -11.26
N ILE A 378 -9.09 21.29 -11.16
CA ILE A 378 -10.52 21.58 -10.97
C ILE A 378 -11.34 21.07 -12.16
N ALA A 379 -10.93 21.40 -13.38
CA ALA A 379 -11.64 20.97 -14.60
C ALA A 379 -11.70 19.43 -14.72
N ARG A 380 -10.63 18.71 -14.36
CA ARG A 380 -10.61 17.24 -14.33
C ARG A 380 -11.54 16.67 -13.25
N ARG A 381 -11.54 17.25 -12.05
CA ARG A 381 -12.38 16.79 -10.94
C ARG A 381 -13.87 16.91 -11.26
N ASN A 382 -14.26 17.95 -11.99
CA ASN A 382 -15.66 18.21 -12.33
C ASN A 382 -16.09 17.57 -13.66
N GLN A 383 -15.20 16.85 -14.34
CA GLN A 383 -15.43 16.36 -15.70
C GLN A 383 -16.67 15.45 -15.76
N ILE A 384 -17.59 15.77 -16.66
CA ILE A 384 -18.78 14.95 -16.93
C ILE A 384 -18.35 13.72 -17.74
N PRO A 385 -18.84 12.50 -17.40
CA PRO A 385 -18.50 11.29 -18.14
C PRO A 385 -18.80 11.43 -19.65
N HIS A 386 -17.79 11.16 -20.48
CA HIS A 386 -17.91 11.15 -21.94
C HIS A 386 -18.40 9.78 -22.42
N HIS A 387 -19.38 9.79 -23.33
CA HIS A 387 -20.04 8.57 -23.80
C HIS A 387 -19.49 8.09 -25.15
N PRO A 388 -19.43 6.77 -25.39
CA PRO A 388 -19.02 6.23 -26.68
C PRO A 388 -20.03 6.60 -27.79
N ASN A 389 -19.57 6.71 -29.03
CA ASN A 389 -20.40 7.01 -30.20
C ASN A 389 -21.28 5.80 -30.60
N THR A 390 -22.27 5.53 -29.78
CA THR A 390 -23.26 4.45 -29.91
C THR A 390 -24.65 5.05 -29.70
N THR A 391 -25.71 4.38 -30.17
CA THR A 391 -27.09 4.84 -29.98
C THR A 391 -27.44 5.06 -28.51
N GLU A 392 -26.95 4.17 -27.63
CA GLU A 392 -27.13 4.30 -26.18
C GLU A 392 -26.35 5.50 -25.62
N GLY A 393 -25.10 5.70 -26.05
CA GLY A 393 -24.29 6.85 -25.65
C GLY A 393 -24.88 8.20 -26.07
N ILE A 394 -25.51 8.26 -27.25
CA ILE A 394 -26.24 9.45 -27.72
C ILE A 394 -27.44 9.76 -26.81
N ALA A 395 -28.24 8.77 -26.44
CA ALA A 395 -29.36 8.97 -25.52
C ALA A 395 -28.91 9.45 -24.12
N LEU A 396 -27.80 8.91 -23.61
CA LEU A 396 -27.22 9.34 -22.33
C LEU A 396 -26.67 10.78 -22.41
N TYR A 397 -26.05 11.15 -23.53
CA TYR A 397 -25.59 12.52 -23.78
C TYR A 397 -26.75 13.52 -23.82
N GLU A 398 -27.84 13.20 -24.52
CA GLU A 398 -29.04 14.06 -24.57
C GLU A 398 -29.64 14.28 -23.16
N HIS A 399 -29.67 13.23 -22.34
CA HIS A 399 -30.08 13.32 -20.94
C HIS A 399 -29.13 14.19 -20.11
N GLN A 400 -27.81 14.06 -20.32
CA GLN A 400 -26.81 14.90 -19.64
C GLN A 400 -26.95 16.37 -20.02
N ILE A 401 -27.16 16.70 -21.29
CA ILE A 401 -27.41 18.08 -21.73
C ILE A 401 -28.63 18.65 -21.02
N THR A 402 -29.72 17.90 -20.99
CA THR A 402 -30.97 18.33 -20.35
C THR A 402 -30.75 18.59 -18.85
N THR A 403 -30.06 17.68 -18.17
CA THR A 403 -29.72 17.80 -16.75
C THR A 403 -28.79 18.99 -16.50
N TRP A 404 -27.80 19.19 -17.37
CA TRP A 404 -26.84 20.30 -17.26
C TRP A 404 -27.53 21.64 -17.41
N HIS A 405 -28.41 21.81 -18.40
CA HIS A 405 -29.16 23.06 -18.60
C HIS A 405 -30.14 23.34 -17.45
N ALA A 406 -30.75 22.29 -16.87
CA ALA A 406 -31.60 22.44 -15.69
C ALA A 406 -30.81 22.91 -14.45
N ALA A 407 -29.59 22.40 -14.27
CA ALA A 407 -28.70 22.78 -13.18
C ALA A 407 -28.01 24.15 -13.40
N ASN A 408 -27.84 24.57 -14.66
CA ASN A 408 -27.10 25.76 -15.05
C ASN A 408 -27.96 26.77 -15.84
N PRO A 409 -28.98 27.39 -15.20
CA PRO A 409 -29.92 28.28 -15.88
C PRO A 409 -29.24 29.51 -16.50
N ASN A 410 -28.10 29.94 -15.95
CA ASN A 410 -27.33 31.09 -16.46
C ASN A 410 -26.41 30.74 -17.64
N GLY A 411 -26.27 29.45 -17.99
CA GLY A 411 -25.42 28.98 -19.08
C GLY A 411 -23.94 29.37 -18.95
N ARG A 412 -23.48 29.67 -17.72
CA ARG A 412 -22.08 30.06 -17.47
C ARG A 412 -21.19 28.82 -17.54
N LEU A 413 -20.22 28.88 -18.43
CA LEU A 413 -19.19 27.85 -18.61
C LEU A 413 -17.91 28.32 -17.93
N ASP A 414 -17.43 27.56 -16.95
CA ASP A 414 -16.11 27.73 -16.33
C ASP A 414 -15.61 26.39 -15.79
N GLU A 415 -14.46 26.35 -15.11
CA GLU A 415 -13.85 25.09 -14.66
C GLU A 415 -14.71 24.30 -13.66
N HIS A 416 -15.69 24.96 -13.04
CA HIS A 416 -16.59 24.36 -12.06
C HIS A 416 -17.85 23.80 -12.70
N TRP A 417 -18.15 24.21 -13.94
CA TRP A 417 -19.37 23.84 -14.67
C TRP A 417 -19.04 23.39 -16.10
N PRO A 418 -18.36 22.24 -16.28
CA PRO A 418 -17.99 21.72 -17.59
C PRO A 418 -19.21 21.35 -18.41
N TYR A 419 -19.14 21.50 -19.74
CA TYR A 419 -20.21 21.12 -20.66
C TYR A 419 -20.09 19.64 -21.08
N PRO A 420 -21.20 18.89 -21.22
CA PRO A 420 -21.17 17.54 -21.79
C PRO A 420 -20.59 17.52 -23.20
N LEU A 421 -19.77 16.51 -23.53
CA LEU A 421 -19.15 16.36 -24.86
C LEU A 421 -19.98 15.44 -25.77
N THR A 422 -20.11 15.82 -27.04
CA THR A 422 -20.85 15.03 -28.05
C THR A 422 -20.19 13.65 -28.21
N PRO A 423 -20.95 12.55 -28.20
CA PRO A 423 -20.41 11.22 -28.46
C PRO A 423 -19.70 11.16 -29.81
N GLY A 424 -18.46 10.68 -29.82
CA GLY A 424 -17.62 10.61 -31.03
C GLY A 424 -16.75 11.84 -31.29
N THR A 425 -16.86 12.91 -30.49
CA THR A 425 -15.80 13.92 -30.42
C THR A 425 -14.60 13.36 -29.65
N ALA A 426 -13.44 13.97 -29.83
CA ALA A 426 -12.24 13.62 -29.09
C ALA A 426 -12.34 14.12 -27.64
N PRO A 427 -11.69 13.43 -26.69
CA PRO A 427 -11.56 13.94 -25.32
C PRO A 427 -10.92 15.34 -25.31
N LEU A 428 -11.27 16.13 -24.30
CA LEU A 428 -10.70 17.47 -24.09
C LEU A 428 -9.17 17.42 -24.07
N THR A 429 -8.54 18.46 -24.62
CA THR A 429 -7.09 18.71 -24.54
C THR A 429 -6.20 17.74 -25.32
N MET A 430 -6.78 16.95 -26.22
CA MET A 430 -6.04 16.04 -27.12
C MET A 430 -5.64 16.68 -28.45
N GLY A 431 -5.71 18.01 -28.56
CA GLY A 431 -5.42 18.72 -29.81
C GLY A 431 -6.60 18.71 -30.78
N GLU A 432 -7.81 18.69 -30.24
CA GLU A 432 -9.05 18.67 -30.98
C GLU A 432 -9.39 20.04 -31.59
N CYS A 433 -10.01 20.01 -32.77
CA CYS A 433 -10.55 21.18 -33.42
C CYS A 433 -11.79 21.67 -32.67
N TRP A 434 -11.78 22.92 -32.19
CA TRP A 434 -12.88 23.44 -31.38
C TRP A 434 -14.22 23.49 -32.13
N LYS A 435 -14.20 23.58 -33.47
CA LYS A 435 -15.41 23.67 -34.29
C LYS A 435 -16.15 22.34 -34.44
N CYS A 436 -15.43 21.22 -34.55
CA CYS A 436 -16.05 19.91 -34.82
C CYS A 436 -15.71 18.82 -33.78
N GLY A 437 -14.87 19.15 -32.80
CA GLY A 437 -14.47 18.25 -31.72
C GLY A 437 -13.57 17.09 -32.16
N THR A 438 -13.12 16.99 -33.41
CA THR A 438 -12.23 15.91 -33.87
C THR A 438 -10.77 16.36 -33.93
N THR A 439 -9.83 15.42 -33.85
CA THR A 439 -8.38 15.70 -33.94
C THR A 439 -7.89 15.68 -35.39
N GLY A 440 -6.64 16.13 -35.62
CA GLY A 440 -5.94 15.97 -36.91
C GLY A 440 -6.06 17.15 -37.89
N HIS A 441 -6.68 18.26 -37.50
CA HIS A 441 -6.72 19.49 -38.31
C HIS A 441 -6.90 20.73 -37.42
N HIS A 442 -6.61 21.91 -37.98
CA HIS A 442 -6.85 23.20 -37.32
C HIS A 442 -8.20 23.82 -37.70
N GLY A 443 -8.69 24.76 -36.89
CA GLY A 443 -10.02 25.37 -37.06
C GLY A 443 -10.28 26.01 -38.43
N ASP A 444 -9.24 26.44 -39.14
CA ASP A 444 -9.34 27.05 -40.48
C ASP A 444 -9.51 26.00 -41.59
N GLU A 445 -9.09 24.76 -41.34
CA GLU A 445 -9.15 23.62 -42.26
C GLU A 445 -10.35 22.70 -41.94
N CYS A 446 -11.19 23.10 -40.98
CA CYS A 446 -12.29 22.28 -40.48
C CYS A 446 -13.44 22.18 -41.48
N THR A 447 -13.65 20.98 -42.02
CA THR A 447 -14.81 20.61 -42.86
C THR A 447 -15.82 19.72 -42.12
N GLY A 448 -15.56 19.38 -40.87
CA GLY A 448 -16.43 18.54 -40.05
C GLY A 448 -17.73 19.23 -39.64
N HIS A 449 -18.70 18.43 -39.17
CA HIS A 449 -19.95 18.94 -38.61
C HIS A 449 -19.69 19.79 -37.37
N ALA A 450 -20.35 20.95 -37.29
CA ALA A 450 -20.22 21.84 -36.15
C ALA A 450 -20.83 21.19 -34.89
N ILE A 451 -20.08 21.22 -33.79
CA ILE A 451 -20.58 20.81 -32.47
C ILE A 451 -21.44 21.91 -31.84
N PRO A 452 -22.26 21.60 -30.82
CA PRO A 452 -23.06 22.61 -30.11
C PRO A 452 -22.20 23.76 -29.55
N GLU A 453 -22.74 24.98 -29.56
CA GLU A 453 -22.04 26.20 -29.10
C GLU A 453 -21.50 26.09 -27.67
N GLY A 454 -22.22 25.41 -26.77
CA GLY A 454 -21.77 25.17 -25.40
C GLY A 454 -20.50 24.31 -25.34
N GLU A 455 -20.44 23.28 -26.18
CA GLU A 455 -19.28 22.40 -26.30
C GLU A 455 -18.10 23.11 -26.97
N TYR A 456 -18.35 23.84 -28.06
CA TYR A 456 -17.35 24.70 -28.72
C TYR A 456 -16.64 25.63 -27.72
N ARG A 457 -17.42 26.33 -26.88
CA ARG A 457 -16.87 27.22 -25.84
C ARG A 457 -16.10 26.45 -24.79
N TRP A 458 -16.59 25.27 -24.41
CA TRP A 458 -15.92 24.44 -23.41
C TRP A 458 -14.56 23.92 -23.90
N HIS A 459 -14.44 23.48 -25.16
CA HIS A 459 -13.16 23.13 -25.77
C HIS A 459 -12.16 24.29 -25.76
N MET A 460 -12.63 25.52 -26.02
CA MET A 460 -11.81 26.72 -25.97
C MET A 460 -11.32 27.03 -24.55
N ILE A 461 -12.19 26.92 -23.53
CA ILE A 461 -11.82 27.09 -22.12
C ILE A 461 -10.81 26.02 -21.69
N ALA A 462 -11.11 24.74 -21.95
CA ALA A 462 -10.24 23.63 -21.58
C ALA A 462 -8.85 23.73 -22.22
N ASN A 463 -8.78 24.11 -23.51
CA ASN A 463 -7.50 24.33 -24.17
C ASN A 463 -6.76 25.57 -23.65
N THR A 464 -7.47 26.62 -23.22
CA THR A 464 -6.84 27.79 -22.60
C THR A 464 -6.20 27.42 -21.26
N ILE A 465 -6.86 26.56 -20.48
CA ILE A 465 -6.32 26.04 -19.22
C ILE A 465 -5.11 25.12 -19.49
N ASN A 466 -5.22 24.23 -20.48
CA ASN A 466 -4.18 23.26 -20.80
C ASN A 466 -2.96 23.86 -21.50
N ARG A 467 -3.13 24.97 -22.22
CA ARG A 467 -2.01 25.83 -22.64
C ARG A 467 -1.43 26.50 -21.40
N ALA A 468 -0.68 25.75 -20.62
CA ALA A 468 0.30 26.33 -19.71
C ALA A 468 1.11 27.37 -20.50
N PRO A 469 1.45 28.53 -19.92
CA PRO A 469 2.51 29.32 -20.51
C PRO A 469 3.70 28.38 -20.61
N HIS A 470 4.21 28.17 -21.82
CA HIS A 470 5.55 27.60 -21.98
C HIS A 470 6.43 28.27 -20.92
N PRO A 471 7.25 27.50 -20.15
CA PRO A 471 8.16 28.11 -19.19
C PRO A 471 8.85 29.24 -19.95
N ALA A 472 8.66 30.47 -19.48
CA ALA A 472 9.19 31.65 -20.15
C ALA A 472 10.65 31.31 -20.45
N ALA A 473 11.02 31.31 -21.74
CA ALA A 473 12.40 31.06 -22.13
C ALA A 473 13.27 31.88 -21.18
N PRO A 474 14.28 31.28 -20.51
CA PRO A 474 14.98 31.92 -19.41
C PRO A 474 15.38 33.32 -19.85
N ILE A 475 14.77 34.32 -19.20
CA ILE A 475 15.10 35.72 -19.47
C ILE A 475 16.60 35.81 -19.18
N PRO A 476 17.46 36.15 -20.16
CA PRO A 476 18.89 36.21 -19.93
C PRO A 476 19.12 37.24 -18.82
N ILE A 477 19.49 36.75 -17.64
CA ILE A 477 19.86 37.58 -16.50
C ILE A 477 21.17 38.25 -16.89
N GLN A 478 21.10 39.52 -17.28
CA GLN A 478 22.26 40.35 -17.52
C GLN A 478 22.86 40.68 -16.15
N TYR A 479 23.86 39.91 -15.70
CA TYR A 479 24.58 40.21 -14.46
C TYR A 479 25.33 41.53 -14.62
N ILE A 480 24.81 42.61 -14.03
CA ILE A 480 25.59 43.83 -13.80
C ILE A 480 26.48 43.55 -12.59
N TYR A 481 27.74 43.22 -12.86
CA TYR A 481 28.77 43.11 -11.84
C TYR A 481 29.07 44.52 -11.30
N THR A 482 28.52 44.85 -10.13
CA THR A 482 28.99 45.97 -9.32
C THR A 482 30.13 45.48 -8.43
N PRO A 483 31.39 45.89 -8.68
CA PRO A 483 32.51 45.51 -7.82
C PRO A 483 32.28 46.06 -6.40
N PRO A 484 32.52 45.26 -5.35
CA PRO A 484 32.38 45.73 -3.98
C PRO A 484 33.48 46.74 -3.63
N GLU A 485 33.06 47.88 -3.07
CA GLU A 485 33.95 48.84 -2.43
C GLU A 485 34.64 48.19 -1.23
N TYR A 486 35.97 48.17 -1.27
CA TYR A 486 36.82 47.75 -0.16
C TYR A 486 36.74 48.77 0.97
N TYR A 487 36.02 48.43 2.03
CA TYR A 487 36.20 49.09 3.33
C TYR A 487 37.21 48.30 4.17
N TYR A 488 38.39 48.89 4.34
CA TYR A 488 39.35 48.53 5.37
C TYR A 488 38.70 48.76 6.75
N SER A 489 38.70 47.75 7.62
CA SER A 489 38.66 47.96 9.07
C SER A 489 39.43 46.83 9.76
N ALA A 490 40.38 47.28 10.57
CA ALA A 490 41.33 46.49 11.32
C ALA A 490 40.69 45.83 12.56
N ASP A 491 41.47 44.92 13.15
CA ASP A 491 41.40 44.46 14.55
C ASP A 491 40.31 43.44 14.91
N ASN A 492 40.68 42.15 14.94
CA ASN A 492 41.20 41.51 16.17
C ASN A 492 41.21 39.97 16.11
N GLY A 493 42.30 39.38 16.60
CA GLY A 493 42.18 38.30 17.59
C GLY A 493 42.10 36.86 17.11
N TRP A 494 43.24 36.34 16.68
CA TRP A 494 43.74 34.96 16.81
C TRP A 494 42.91 33.94 17.63
N HIS A 495 42.47 32.88 16.96
CA HIS A 495 42.50 31.53 17.52
C HIS A 495 42.83 30.50 16.43
N THR A 496 43.97 29.84 16.59
CA THR A 496 44.46 28.71 15.81
C THR A 496 43.79 27.41 16.27
N ARG A 497 43.37 26.57 15.32
CA ARG A 497 43.59 25.11 15.37
C ARG A 497 43.18 24.40 14.07
N ASP A 498 44.20 23.80 13.47
CA ASP A 498 44.30 22.48 12.85
C ASP A 498 43.33 22.08 11.72
N ARG A 499 43.88 22.14 10.50
CA ARG A 499 43.32 21.61 9.25
C ARG A 499 44.40 20.79 8.53
N GLU A 500 44.38 19.48 8.73
CA GLU A 500 44.99 18.44 7.89
C GLU A 500 43.99 17.27 7.93
N GLY A 501 43.61 16.54 6.88
CA GLY A 501 43.99 16.50 5.48
C GLY A 501 42.88 15.72 4.73
N TRP A 502 43.24 15.10 3.61
CA TRP A 502 42.41 14.38 2.63
C TRP A 502 41.99 15.21 1.41
N ARG A 503 43.03 15.37 0.58
CA ARG A 503 43.01 15.58 -0.87
C ARG A 503 43.40 14.24 -1.51
N SER A 504 42.89 14.03 -2.73
CA SER A 504 43.20 12.94 -3.68
C SER A 504 42.41 11.66 -3.40
N GLU A 505 41.81 10.97 -4.38
CA GLU A 505 42.28 10.77 -5.74
C GLU A 505 41.12 10.27 -6.62
N ALA A 506 41.07 10.74 -7.86
CA ALA A 506 40.15 10.31 -8.89
C ALA A 506 40.96 9.89 -10.11
N GLN A 507 40.35 9.00 -10.91
CA GLN A 507 40.81 8.47 -12.21
C GLN A 507 41.90 7.38 -12.06
N ASP A 508 41.89 6.22 -12.73
CA ASP A 508 41.46 5.80 -14.07
C ASP A 508 40.86 4.35 -13.94
N GLU A 509 40.13 3.72 -14.88
CA GLU A 509 40.57 3.27 -16.20
C GLU A 509 39.39 2.82 -17.10
N GLN A 510 39.60 3.05 -18.39
CA GLN A 510 38.82 2.58 -19.53
C GLN A 510 38.95 1.06 -19.78
N GLY A 511 37.80 0.41 -19.99
CA GLY A 511 37.48 -0.51 -21.10
C GLY A 511 38.37 -1.71 -21.46
N LYS A 512 37.76 -2.90 -21.47
CA LYS A 512 38.02 -3.90 -22.52
C LYS A 512 36.87 -4.90 -22.70
N GLU A 513 36.47 -5.02 -23.96
CA GLU A 513 35.57 -6.04 -24.52
C GLU A 513 36.11 -7.45 -24.29
N ASP A 514 35.21 -8.45 -24.20
CA ASP A 514 35.29 -9.71 -24.94
C ASP A 514 34.03 -10.57 -24.67
N GLY A 515 33.28 -10.86 -25.74
CA GLY A 515 32.38 -12.02 -25.78
C GLY A 515 33.20 -13.31 -25.97
N PRO A 516 32.58 -14.50 -25.86
CA PRO A 516 31.94 -15.04 -27.06
C PRO A 516 30.67 -15.90 -26.82
N ALA A 517 30.07 -16.26 -27.94
CA ALA A 517 28.91 -17.12 -28.12
C ALA A 517 29.13 -18.59 -27.71
N ALA A 518 28.05 -19.21 -27.23
CA ALA A 518 27.56 -20.54 -27.57
C ALA A 518 26.05 -20.60 -27.29
#